data_AF-A0A848J1S8-F1
#
_entry.id   AF-A0A848J1S8-F1
#
_cell.length_a   1.000
_cell.length_b   1.000
_cell.length_c   1.000
_cell.angle_alpha   90.00
_cell.angle_beta   90.00
_cell.angle_gamma   90.00
#
_symmetry.space_group_name_H-M   'P 1'
#
loop_
_entity.id
_entity.type
_entity.pdbx_description
1 polymer ?
#
loop_
_entity_poly.entity_id
_entity_poly.type
_entity_poly.pdbx_seq_one_letter_code
_entity_poly.pdbx_strand_id
1 'polypeptide(L)'
;MKYNAILAIIFILCTAAFCDGPPSLSSTPAISYNNITYYDTGFTKNLSLVLNFEDGNGDLGLSPEDIGVPYHPYAFILDNGELIRFGDREGDPDFNCIDYELIVNGTDVDTFLVQRNKYHNNIFIDFFVKRQGVWEEYDLRKIDPFLCADTYDGRFPVLNLEENERAIKGELRYNMYSAAIFSVFRNDTVKLQVQVVDKALNESNIIETPPFTFPQITVTEVPDTDGQ
;
A
#
# COMPACT_ATOMS: atom_id res chain seq x y z
N MET A 1 24.81 -25.02 61.40
CA MET A 1 25.40 -24.95 60.04
C MET A 1 24.50 -25.48 58.92
N LYS A 2 23.21 -25.77 59.13
CA LYS A 2 22.29 -26.24 58.06
C LYS A 2 21.35 -25.16 57.48
N TYR A 3 21.17 -24.02 58.16
CA TYR A 3 20.30 -22.94 57.71
C TYR A 3 20.99 -21.91 56.78
N ASN A 4 22.32 -21.79 56.85
CA ASN A 4 23.09 -20.86 56.01
C ASN A 4 23.18 -21.33 54.55
N ALA A 5 23.06 -22.63 54.28
CA ALA A 5 23.02 -23.18 52.93
C ALA A 5 21.68 -22.91 52.23
N ILE A 6 20.58 -22.85 52.99
CA ILE A 6 19.23 -22.62 52.43
C ILE A 6 19.04 -21.16 52.02
N LEU A 7 19.62 -20.21 52.78
CA LEU A 7 19.63 -18.78 52.43
C LEU A 7 20.43 -18.47 51.16
N ALA A 8 21.52 -19.21 50.89
CA ALA A 8 22.31 -19.05 49.67
C ALA A 8 21.59 -19.58 48.41
N ILE A 9 20.76 -20.63 48.54
CA ILE A 9 20.00 -21.22 47.43
C ILE A 9 18.82 -20.33 47.03
N ILE A 10 18.19 -19.61 47.97
CA ILE A 10 17.10 -18.67 47.69
C ILE A 10 17.61 -17.40 46.98
N PHE A 11 18.86 -16.98 47.22
CA PHE A 11 19.45 -15.82 46.54
C PHE A 11 19.88 -16.13 45.09
N ILE A 12 20.28 -17.38 44.80
CA ILE A 12 20.65 -17.84 43.45
C ILE A 12 19.42 -18.11 42.58
N LEU A 13 18.24 -18.34 43.17
CA LEU A 13 16.98 -18.53 42.43
C LEU A 13 16.33 -17.22 41.94
N CYS A 14 16.80 -16.06 42.41
CA CYS A 14 16.21 -14.74 42.10
C CYS A 14 16.85 -13.99 40.91
N THR A 15 17.91 -14.51 40.28
CA THR A 15 18.59 -13.80 39.16
C THR A 15 18.14 -14.25 37.77
N ALA A 16 17.11 -15.11 37.65
CA ALA A 16 16.53 -15.52 36.36
C ALA A 16 15.29 -14.71 35.97
N ALA A 17 14.84 -13.79 36.81
CA ALA A 17 13.78 -12.84 36.46
C ALA A 17 14.43 -11.56 35.94
N PHE A 18 13.96 -11.08 34.78
CA PHE A 18 14.36 -9.87 34.08
C PHE A 18 15.60 -9.97 33.18
N CYS A 19 15.40 -10.67 32.06
CA CYS A 19 15.75 -10.04 30.80
C CYS A 19 14.43 -9.79 30.05
N ASP A 20 13.69 -8.74 30.43
CA ASP A 20 12.73 -8.15 29.49
C ASP A 20 13.60 -7.37 28.49
N GLY A 21 14.14 -8.11 27.52
CA GLY A 21 14.76 -7.51 26.35
C GLY A 21 13.79 -6.51 25.71
N PRO A 22 14.28 -5.56 24.90
CA PRO A 22 13.39 -4.66 24.19
C PRO A 22 12.31 -5.50 23.47
N PRO A 23 11.03 -5.07 23.50
CA PRO A 23 9.97 -5.83 22.85
C PRO A 23 10.38 -6.10 21.40
N SER A 24 10.37 -7.37 21.01
CA SER A 24 10.59 -7.76 19.62
C SER A 24 9.51 -7.11 18.76
N LEU A 25 9.89 -6.56 17.61
CA LEU A 25 8.92 -6.02 16.66
C LEU A 25 7.93 -7.10 16.23
N SER A 26 6.69 -6.69 15.99
CA SER A 26 5.64 -7.55 15.45
C SER A 26 5.99 -8.00 14.03
N SER A 27 5.69 -9.25 13.67
CA SER A 27 5.77 -9.74 12.27
C SER A 27 4.65 -9.18 11.39
N THR A 28 3.68 -8.46 11.96
CA THR A 28 2.72 -7.68 11.18
C THR A 28 3.25 -6.26 11.06
N PRO A 29 3.32 -5.68 9.85
CA PRO A 29 3.91 -4.36 9.65
C PRO A 29 3.10 -3.28 10.37
N ALA A 30 3.80 -2.29 10.90
CA ALA A 30 3.20 -1.09 11.47
C ALA A 30 3.68 0.14 10.70
N ILE A 31 2.77 1.07 10.42
CA ILE A 31 3.08 2.33 9.72
C ILE A 31 2.63 3.54 10.51
N SER A 32 3.31 4.67 10.29
CA SER A 32 2.88 5.98 10.77
C SER A 32 3.12 7.06 9.70
N TYR A 33 2.27 8.08 9.69
CA TYR A 33 2.45 9.25 8.83
C TYR A 33 3.74 9.99 9.18
N ASN A 34 4.55 10.33 8.17
CA ASN A 34 5.72 11.18 8.32
C ASN A 34 5.51 12.53 7.61
N ASN A 35 5.33 12.51 6.28
CA ASN A 35 5.22 13.74 5.50
C ASN A 35 4.39 13.53 4.22
N ILE A 36 3.82 14.61 3.68
CA ILE A 36 3.25 14.63 2.34
C ILE A 36 3.64 15.93 1.63
N THR A 37 4.03 15.81 0.36
CA THR A 37 4.53 16.93 -0.43
C THR A 37 4.11 16.77 -1.88
N TYR A 38 3.68 17.85 -2.51
CA TYR A 38 3.34 17.88 -3.92
C TYR A 38 4.42 18.62 -4.71
N TYR A 39 5.09 17.93 -5.63
CA TYR A 39 6.09 18.52 -6.51
C TYR A 39 5.44 18.94 -7.82
N ASP A 40 5.56 20.22 -8.17
CA ASP A 40 5.13 20.75 -9.46
C ASP A 40 6.29 21.50 -10.12
N THR A 41 7.07 20.79 -10.94
CA THR A 41 8.20 21.36 -11.69
C THR A 41 7.80 21.87 -13.07
N GLY A 42 6.50 21.93 -13.37
CA GLY A 42 5.97 22.19 -14.71
C GLY A 42 6.05 21.00 -15.67
N PHE A 43 7.10 20.19 -15.59
CA PHE A 43 7.27 18.95 -16.37
C PHE A 43 6.82 17.70 -15.60
N THR A 44 7.04 17.68 -14.29
CA THR A 44 6.68 16.56 -13.41
C THR A 44 5.72 17.05 -12.34
N LYS A 45 4.60 16.33 -12.19
CA LYS A 45 3.61 16.51 -11.13
C LYS A 45 3.52 15.23 -10.32
N ASN A 46 3.90 15.31 -9.05
CA ASN A 46 4.02 14.14 -8.19
C ASN A 46 3.57 14.45 -6.76
N LEU A 47 2.63 13.67 -6.24
CA LEU A 47 2.30 13.66 -4.82
C LEU A 47 3.17 12.61 -4.12
N SER A 48 4.08 13.05 -3.27
CA SER A 48 5.01 12.20 -2.53
C SER A 48 4.54 12.06 -1.09
N LEU A 49 4.21 10.83 -0.70
CA LEU A 49 3.87 10.45 0.66
C LEU A 49 5.09 9.77 1.30
N VAL A 50 5.43 10.16 2.52
CA VAL A 50 6.45 9.51 3.34
C VAL A 50 5.78 8.89 4.55
N LEU A 51 6.06 7.61 4.77
CA LEU A 51 5.61 6.83 5.92
C LEU A 51 6.83 6.36 6.71
N ASN A 52 6.73 6.29 8.03
CA ASN A 52 7.64 5.43 8.79
C ASN A 52 7.05 4.02 8.83
N PHE A 53 7.91 2.99 8.76
CA PHE A 53 7.50 1.60 8.90
C PHE A 53 8.33 0.86 9.95
N GLU A 54 7.73 -0.17 10.54
CA GLU A 54 8.37 -1.18 11.38
C GLU A 54 7.84 -2.56 10.97
N ASP A 55 8.73 -3.53 10.79
CA ASP A 55 8.38 -4.90 10.42
C ASP A 55 9.36 -5.90 11.05
N GLY A 56 8.86 -6.93 11.73
CA GLY A 56 9.64 -7.75 12.65
C GLY A 56 10.40 -8.92 12.01
N ASN A 57 9.91 -9.43 10.89
CA ASN A 57 10.50 -10.53 10.10
C ASN A 57 11.16 -10.03 8.81
N GLY A 58 10.87 -8.81 8.38
CA GLY A 58 11.58 -8.16 7.27
C GLY A 58 11.09 -8.60 5.89
N ASP A 59 9.84 -9.04 5.78
CA ASP A 59 9.21 -9.45 4.53
C ASP A 59 8.30 -8.35 3.94
N LEU A 60 8.44 -7.10 4.43
CA LEU A 60 7.75 -5.94 3.87
C LEU A 60 8.24 -5.61 2.43
N GLY A 61 7.30 -5.64 1.48
CA GLY A 61 7.54 -5.34 0.07
C GLY A 61 7.33 -6.56 -0.84
N LEU A 62 7.26 -6.31 -2.16
CA LEU A 62 7.09 -7.36 -3.17
C LEU A 62 8.15 -7.24 -4.26
N SER A 63 8.61 -8.38 -4.78
CA SER A 63 9.45 -8.41 -5.97
C SER A 63 8.63 -8.13 -7.23
N PRO A 64 9.22 -7.53 -8.29
CA PRO A 64 8.57 -7.45 -9.60
C PRO A 64 8.14 -8.83 -10.15
N GLU A 65 8.80 -9.90 -9.74
CA GLU A 65 8.52 -11.29 -10.12
C GLU A 65 7.40 -11.93 -9.28
N ASP A 66 6.98 -11.31 -8.18
CA ASP A 66 5.86 -11.78 -7.35
C ASP A 66 4.52 -11.48 -8.07
N ILE A 67 4.27 -12.12 -9.21
CA ILE A 67 3.08 -11.98 -10.06
C ILE A 67 2.28 -13.29 -10.20
N GLY A 68 2.78 -14.39 -9.61
CA GLY A 68 2.04 -15.64 -9.48
C GLY A 68 1.08 -15.61 -8.30
N VAL A 69 0.37 -16.71 -8.04
CA VAL A 69 -0.47 -16.85 -6.84
C VAL A 69 0.40 -16.71 -5.57
N PRO A 70 0.03 -15.89 -4.57
CA PRO A 70 -1.25 -15.19 -4.41
C PRO A 70 -1.32 -13.77 -5.01
N TYR A 71 -0.28 -13.25 -5.66
CA TYR A 71 -0.15 -11.86 -6.14
C TYR A 71 -0.46 -11.64 -7.63
N HIS A 72 -1.02 -12.63 -8.33
CA HIS A 72 -1.56 -12.48 -9.68
C HIS A 72 -2.49 -11.25 -9.81
N PRO A 73 -2.46 -10.49 -10.91
CA PRO A 73 -3.18 -9.21 -11.02
C PRO A 73 -4.70 -9.35 -10.98
N TYR A 74 -5.22 -10.45 -11.53
CA TYR A 74 -6.63 -10.76 -11.59
C TYR A 74 -6.85 -12.24 -11.84
N ALA A 75 -8.06 -12.71 -11.52
CA ALA A 75 -8.56 -14.02 -11.91
C ALA A 75 -9.68 -13.86 -12.95
N PHE A 76 -9.75 -14.75 -13.94
CA PHE A 76 -10.89 -14.78 -14.85
C PHE A 76 -12.14 -15.29 -14.14
N ILE A 77 -13.28 -14.65 -14.39
CA ILE A 77 -14.57 -15.20 -13.99
C ILE A 77 -14.98 -16.24 -15.03
N LEU A 78 -15.38 -17.41 -14.55
CA LEU A 78 -15.79 -18.53 -15.38
C LEU A 78 -17.28 -18.82 -15.21
N ASP A 79 -17.94 -19.19 -16.29
CA ASP A 79 -19.28 -19.79 -16.29
C ASP A 79 -19.18 -21.22 -16.83
N ASN A 80 -19.51 -22.21 -16.00
CA ASN A 80 -19.36 -23.64 -16.31
C ASN A 80 -17.97 -24.04 -16.86
N GLY A 81 -16.92 -23.32 -16.47
CA GLY A 81 -15.54 -23.57 -16.90
C GLY A 81 -15.11 -22.81 -18.16
N GLU A 82 -15.99 -22.00 -18.75
CA GLU A 82 -15.69 -21.15 -19.90
C GLU A 82 -15.47 -19.69 -19.48
N LEU A 83 -14.61 -18.98 -20.21
CA LEU A 83 -14.36 -17.55 -20.00
C LEU A 83 -15.59 -16.74 -20.44
N ILE A 84 -15.98 -15.74 -19.64
CA ILE A 84 -17.05 -14.81 -20.00
C ILE A 84 -16.46 -13.60 -20.72
N ARG A 85 -16.91 -13.34 -21.94
CA ARG A 85 -16.56 -12.14 -22.71
C ARG A 85 -17.55 -11.01 -22.42
N PHE A 86 -17.12 -9.78 -22.68
CA PHE A 86 -18.01 -8.63 -22.65
C PHE A 86 -19.22 -8.83 -23.58
N GLY A 87 -20.43 -8.72 -23.02
CA GLY A 87 -21.69 -8.90 -23.73
C GLY A 87 -22.24 -10.32 -23.80
N ASP A 88 -21.56 -11.33 -23.24
CA ASP A 88 -22.01 -12.73 -23.29
C ASP A 88 -23.26 -13.00 -22.43
N ARG A 89 -23.44 -12.27 -21.32
CA ARG A 89 -24.54 -12.51 -20.36
C ARG A 89 -25.31 -11.23 -20.05
N GLU A 90 -26.62 -11.38 -19.94
CA GLU A 90 -27.50 -10.30 -19.49
C GLU A 90 -27.25 -10.00 -17.99
N GLY A 91 -27.09 -8.72 -17.66
CA GLY A 91 -26.89 -8.26 -16.28
C GLY A 91 -25.43 -8.16 -15.82
N ASP A 92 -24.46 -8.55 -16.66
CA ASP A 92 -23.05 -8.23 -16.42
C ASP A 92 -22.80 -6.70 -16.55
N PRO A 93 -21.75 -6.15 -15.89
CA PRO A 93 -21.48 -4.71 -15.92
C PRO A 93 -21.28 -4.16 -17.33
N ASP A 94 -21.59 -2.87 -17.54
CA ASP A 94 -21.12 -2.16 -18.72
C ASP A 94 -19.58 -2.14 -18.75
N PHE A 95 -19.00 -2.02 -19.95
CA PHE A 95 -17.55 -2.01 -20.11
C PHE A 95 -16.89 -0.97 -19.20
N ASN A 96 -15.96 -1.44 -18.38
CA ASN A 96 -15.14 -0.63 -17.50
C ASN A 96 -13.83 -1.38 -17.19
N CYS A 97 -12.79 -0.66 -16.78
CA CYS A 97 -11.48 -1.28 -16.51
C CYS A 97 -11.40 -2.09 -15.21
N ILE A 98 -12.39 -1.98 -14.33
CA ILE A 98 -12.41 -2.68 -13.04
C ILE A 98 -12.83 -4.13 -13.26
N ASP A 99 -13.94 -4.32 -13.96
CA ASP A 99 -14.57 -5.62 -14.16
C ASP A 99 -14.04 -6.35 -15.38
N TYR A 100 -13.40 -5.65 -16.33
CA TYR A 100 -12.94 -6.24 -17.59
C TYR A 100 -11.44 -6.09 -17.82
N GLU A 101 -10.86 -7.09 -18.49
CA GLU A 101 -9.50 -7.11 -18.99
C GLU A 101 -9.48 -7.30 -20.51
N LEU A 102 -8.66 -6.50 -21.20
CA LEU A 102 -8.44 -6.61 -22.64
C LEU A 102 -7.25 -7.53 -22.91
N ILE A 103 -7.48 -8.63 -23.61
CA ILE A 103 -6.45 -9.60 -23.98
C ILE A 103 -6.18 -9.50 -25.48
N VAL A 104 -4.94 -9.14 -25.82
CA VAL A 104 -4.48 -9.02 -27.21
C VAL A 104 -3.94 -10.37 -27.67
N ASN A 105 -4.49 -10.92 -28.74
CA ASN A 105 -4.02 -12.13 -29.39
C ASN A 105 -3.76 -11.86 -30.88
N GLY A 106 -2.52 -11.52 -31.21
CA GLY A 106 -2.15 -11.10 -32.56
C GLY A 106 -2.79 -9.76 -32.92
N THR A 107 -3.72 -9.76 -33.88
CA THR A 107 -4.50 -8.57 -34.28
C THR A 107 -5.84 -8.45 -33.56
N ASP A 108 -6.26 -9.50 -32.86
CA ASP A 108 -7.57 -9.56 -32.23
C ASP A 108 -7.45 -9.13 -30.76
N VAL A 109 -8.47 -8.43 -30.28
CA VAL A 109 -8.58 -8.02 -28.87
C VAL A 109 -9.89 -8.57 -28.33
N ASP A 110 -9.78 -9.51 -27.40
CA ASP A 110 -10.91 -10.03 -26.64
C ASP A 110 -11.02 -9.28 -25.31
N THR A 111 -12.24 -9.07 -24.82
CA THR A 111 -12.50 -8.41 -23.54
C THR A 111 -13.18 -9.41 -22.61
N PHE A 112 -12.55 -9.75 -21.49
CA PHE A 112 -13.02 -10.79 -20.57
C PHE A 112 -13.38 -10.23 -19.20
N LEU A 113 -14.40 -10.81 -18.58
CA LEU A 113 -14.79 -10.49 -17.21
C LEU A 113 -13.76 -11.08 -16.22
N VAL A 114 -13.30 -10.25 -15.29
CA VAL A 114 -12.25 -10.59 -14.33
C VAL A 114 -12.60 -10.13 -12.91
N GLN A 115 -11.95 -10.75 -11.93
CA GLN A 115 -11.88 -10.27 -10.56
C GLN A 115 -10.47 -9.75 -10.29
N ARG A 116 -10.33 -8.44 -10.05
CA ARG A 116 -9.05 -7.82 -9.66
C ARG A 116 -8.61 -8.33 -8.29
N ASN A 117 -7.31 -8.60 -8.15
CA ASN A 117 -6.74 -9.06 -6.90
C ASN A 117 -6.17 -7.88 -6.10
N LYS A 118 -6.76 -7.59 -4.94
CA LYS A 118 -6.25 -6.56 -4.00
C LYS A 118 -4.76 -6.76 -3.72
N TYR A 119 -4.36 -7.99 -3.43
CA TYR A 119 -2.99 -8.33 -3.04
C TYR A 119 -2.03 -8.40 -4.23
N HIS A 120 -2.46 -8.06 -5.44
CA HIS A 120 -1.50 -7.68 -6.46
C HIS A 120 -0.72 -6.44 -6.03
N ASN A 121 -1.29 -5.55 -5.22
CA ASN A 121 -0.61 -4.39 -4.65
C ASN A 121 -0.26 -4.63 -3.18
N ASN A 122 0.67 -3.85 -2.64
CA ASN A 122 1.10 -3.93 -1.23
C ASN A 122 1.08 -2.58 -0.51
N ILE A 123 0.66 -1.51 -1.19
CA ILE A 123 0.30 -0.23 -0.61
C ILE A 123 -1.02 0.24 -1.22
N PHE A 124 -1.93 0.68 -0.36
CA PHE A 124 -3.30 1.07 -0.70
C PHE A 124 -3.55 2.51 -0.29
N ILE A 125 -4.12 3.33 -1.18
CA ILE A 125 -4.30 4.77 -0.98
C ILE A 125 -5.73 5.16 -1.31
N ASP A 126 -6.49 5.55 -0.29
CA ASP A 126 -7.84 6.08 -0.47
C ASP A 126 -7.86 7.60 -0.25
N PHE A 127 -8.46 8.33 -1.20
CA PHE A 127 -8.60 9.78 -1.15
C PHE A 127 -9.93 10.15 -0.51
N PHE A 128 -9.92 11.09 0.43
CA PHE A 128 -11.13 11.67 1.01
C PHE A 128 -11.14 13.17 0.80
N VAL A 129 -12.27 13.71 0.35
CA VAL A 129 -12.50 15.13 0.14
C VAL A 129 -13.51 15.65 1.14
N LYS A 130 -13.25 16.85 1.68
CA LYS A 130 -14.20 17.53 2.56
C LYS A 130 -15.23 18.31 1.75
N ARG A 131 -16.49 17.88 1.77
CA ARG A 131 -17.64 18.55 1.15
C ARG A 131 -18.66 18.94 2.21
N GLN A 132 -19.03 20.22 2.26
CA GLN A 132 -20.01 20.74 3.23
C GLN A 132 -19.72 20.36 4.70
N GLY A 133 -18.44 20.20 5.06
CA GLY A 133 -18.02 19.81 6.41
C GLY A 133 -17.90 18.30 6.66
N VAL A 134 -18.38 17.47 5.74
CA VAL A 134 -18.35 16.00 5.80
C VAL A 134 -17.19 15.46 4.94
N TRP A 135 -16.57 14.37 5.39
CA TRP A 135 -15.58 13.65 4.60
C TRP A 135 -16.26 12.60 3.72
N GLU A 136 -15.99 12.66 2.43
CA GLU A 136 -16.49 11.72 1.43
C GLU A 136 -15.31 11.08 0.72
N GLU A 137 -15.35 9.77 0.52
CA GLU A 137 -14.36 9.07 -0.30
C GLU A 137 -14.48 9.55 -1.75
N TYR A 138 -13.35 9.92 -2.34
CA TYR A 138 -13.25 10.26 -3.75
C TYR A 138 -12.63 9.09 -4.49
N ASP A 139 -13.49 8.14 -4.85
CA ASP A 139 -13.08 6.90 -5.51
C ASP A 139 -12.70 7.15 -6.97
N LEU A 140 -11.39 7.17 -7.23
CA LEU A 140 -10.82 7.43 -8.56
C LEU A 140 -11.29 6.42 -9.62
N ARG A 141 -11.61 5.19 -9.21
CA ARG A 141 -12.09 4.12 -10.08
C ARG A 141 -13.45 4.44 -10.70
N LYS A 142 -14.25 5.27 -10.03
CA LYS A 142 -15.64 5.56 -10.41
C LYS A 142 -15.79 6.83 -11.27
N ILE A 143 -14.76 7.64 -11.41
CA ILE A 143 -14.85 8.96 -12.06
C ILE A 143 -14.90 8.83 -13.57
N ASP A 144 -14.09 7.92 -14.12
CA ASP A 144 -14.13 7.58 -15.53
C ASP A 144 -13.87 6.08 -15.69
N PRO A 145 -14.92 5.28 -15.93
CA PRO A 145 -14.79 3.83 -16.08
C PRO A 145 -13.95 3.40 -17.30
N PHE A 146 -13.69 4.31 -18.25
CA PHE A 146 -12.93 4.04 -19.48
C PHE A 146 -11.46 4.45 -19.38
N LEU A 147 -11.09 5.36 -18.47
CA LEU A 147 -9.71 5.86 -18.36
C LEU A 147 -8.78 4.94 -17.57
N CYS A 148 -9.29 3.85 -16.99
CA CYS A 148 -8.53 2.97 -16.09
C CYS A 148 -7.74 3.78 -15.06
N ALA A 149 -8.40 4.78 -14.46
CA ALA A 149 -7.74 5.80 -13.65
C ALA A 149 -6.93 5.16 -12.51
N ASP A 150 -5.72 5.67 -12.31
CA ASP A 150 -4.82 5.21 -11.25
C ASP A 150 -5.53 5.33 -9.89
N THR A 151 -5.74 4.20 -9.22
CA THR A 151 -6.22 4.19 -7.82
C THR A 151 -5.13 4.65 -6.86
N TYR A 152 -3.92 4.85 -7.37
CA TYR A 152 -2.68 5.06 -6.62
C TYR A 152 -2.32 3.92 -5.66
N ASP A 153 -3.11 2.84 -5.61
CA ASP A 153 -2.64 1.57 -5.08
C ASP A 153 -1.48 1.08 -5.94
N GLY A 154 -0.51 0.43 -5.31
CA GLY A 154 0.67 0.02 -6.06
C GLY A 154 1.56 -0.95 -5.32
N ARG A 155 2.77 -1.08 -5.87
CA ARG A 155 3.82 -1.92 -5.35
C ARG A 155 5.01 -1.08 -4.91
N PHE A 156 5.52 -1.33 -3.72
CA PHE A 156 6.88 -0.95 -3.34
C PHE A 156 7.75 -2.22 -3.22
N PRO A 157 9.06 -2.11 -3.54
CA PRO A 157 9.96 -3.26 -3.60
C PRO A 157 10.22 -3.84 -2.21
N VAL A 158 10.79 -5.05 -2.16
CA VAL A 158 11.32 -5.63 -0.93
C VAL A 158 12.31 -4.67 -0.27
N LEU A 159 12.07 -4.33 1.00
CA LEU A 159 12.88 -3.33 1.72
C LEU A 159 14.05 -3.95 2.49
N ASN A 160 13.95 -5.23 2.84
CA ASN A 160 15.08 -5.98 3.39
C ASN A 160 15.99 -6.46 2.26
N LEU A 161 17.19 -5.87 2.16
CA LEU A 161 18.18 -6.23 1.14
C LEU A 161 19.14 -7.33 1.60
N GLU A 162 19.03 -7.78 2.85
CA GLU A 162 19.81 -8.90 3.39
C GLU A 162 19.11 -10.24 3.10
N GLU A 163 19.88 -11.32 2.98
CA GLU A 163 19.33 -12.67 2.70
C GLU A 163 18.59 -13.28 3.91
N ASN A 164 18.81 -12.76 5.11
CA ASN A 164 18.21 -13.26 6.35
C ASN A 164 16.99 -12.44 6.79
N GLU A 165 15.99 -13.14 7.33
CA GLU A 165 14.88 -12.53 8.06
C GLU A 165 15.44 -11.72 9.25
N ARG A 166 14.95 -10.49 9.38
CA ARG A 166 15.36 -9.57 10.44
C ARG A 166 14.33 -8.47 10.59
N ALA A 167 14.26 -7.91 11.78
CA ALA A 167 13.48 -6.71 12.02
C ALA A 167 14.06 -5.52 11.23
N ILE A 168 13.20 -4.82 10.51
CA ILE A 168 13.51 -3.61 9.75
C ILE A 168 12.63 -2.45 10.20
N LYS A 169 13.18 -1.23 10.11
CA LYS A 169 12.43 0.01 10.30
C LYS A 169 13.07 1.12 9.48
N GLY A 170 12.28 2.07 9.02
CA GLY A 170 12.78 3.17 8.20
C GLY A 170 11.67 4.05 7.65
N GLU A 171 12.01 4.81 6.61
CA GLU A 171 11.08 5.64 5.88
C GLU A 171 10.80 5.04 4.49
N LEU A 172 9.52 4.93 4.14
CA LEU A 172 9.05 4.56 2.81
C LEU A 172 8.54 5.83 2.12
N ARG A 173 9.17 6.21 1.01
CA ARG A 173 8.69 7.27 0.12
C ARG A 173 7.91 6.65 -1.04
N TYR A 174 6.63 7.00 -1.13
CA TYR A 174 5.72 6.57 -2.18
C TYR A 174 5.34 7.75 -3.08
N ASN A 175 5.64 7.66 -4.37
CA ASN A 175 5.43 8.73 -5.34
C ASN A 175 4.23 8.40 -6.23
N MET A 176 3.21 9.26 -6.17
CA MET A 176 1.99 9.18 -6.98
C MET A 176 2.09 10.19 -8.11
N TYR A 177 2.54 9.72 -9.28
CA TYR A 177 2.68 10.54 -10.48
C TYR A 177 1.32 10.74 -11.15
N SER A 178 0.84 11.98 -11.22
CA SER A 178 -0.30 12.31 -12.06
C SER A 178 -0.46 13.81 -12.25
N ALA A 179 -0.60 14.23 -13.51
CA ALA A 179 -0.94 15.60 -13.84
C ALA A 179 -2.40 15.96 -13.52
N ALA A 180 -3.29 14.95 -13.42
CA ALA A 180 -4.72 15.15 -13.28
C ALA A 180 -5.12 15.42 -11.82
N ILE A 181 -4.44 14.79 -10.85
CA ILE A 181 -4.82 14.82 -9.43
C ILE A 181 -4.94 16.23 -8.87
N PHE A 182 -3.99 17.11 -9.22
CA PHE A 182 -4.04 18.52 -8.83
C PHE A 182 -5.23 19.27 -9.41
N SER A 183 -5.59 18.96 -10.67
CA SER A 183 -6.71 19.63 -11.33
C SER A 183 -8.05 19.19 -10.72
N VAL A 184 -8.14 17.93 -10.32
CA VAL A 184 -9.31 17.36 -9.65
C VAL A 184 -9.53 17.97 -8.27
N PHE A 185 -8.48 18.06 -7.46
CA PHE A 185 -8.59 18.49 -6.05
C PHE A 185 -8.12 19.92 -5.77
N ARG A 186 -8.00 20.76 -6.80
CA ARG A 186 -7.37 22.10 -6.68
C ARG A 186 -7.93 22.95 -5.54
N ASN A 187 -9.24 22.87 -5.34
CA ASN A 187 -9.98 23.70 -4.38
C ASN A 187 -10.48 22.89 -3.17
N ASP A 188 -9.97 21.68 -3.01
CA ASP A 188 -10.49 20.72 -2.03
C ASP A 188 -9.57 20.60 -0.83
N THR A 189 -10.18 20.40 0.34
CA THR A 189 -9.45 19.87 1.50
C THR A 189 -9.48 18.36 1.40
N VAL A 190 -8.30 17.75 1.33
CA VAL A 190 -8.08 16.33 1.11
C VAL A 190 -7.44 15.73 2.35
N LYS A 191 -7.70 14.45 2.60
CA LYS A 191 -6.85 13.59 3.43
C LYS A 191 -6.69 12.25 2.73
N LEU A 192 -5.61 11.55 3.00
CA LEU A 192 -5.42 10.17 2.53
C LEU A 192 -5.64 9.20 3.69
N GLN A 193 -6.21 8.04 3.38
CA GLN A 193 -6.13 6.85 4.22
C GLN A 193 -5.17 5.87 3.56
N VAL A 194 -4.30 5.25 4.35
CA VAL A 194 -3.19 4.43 3.83
C VAL A 194 -3.06 3.15 4.64
N GLN A 195 -2.83 2.05 3.93
CA GLN A 195 -2.53 0.73 4.49
C GLN A 195 -1.43 0.07 3.66
N VAL A 196 -0.55 -0.70 4.31
CA VAL A 196 0.42 -1.57 3.62
C VAL A 196 0.20 -3.03 4.00
N VAL A 197 0.68 -3.93 3.16
CA VAL A 197 0.59 -5.38 3.38
C VAL A 197 1.98 -5.98 3.14
N ASP A 198 2.42 -6.86 4.03
CA ASP A 198 3.69 -7.58 3.86
C ASP A 198 3.56 -8.72 2.83
N LYS A 199 4.67 -9.43 2.58
CA LYS A 199 4.65 -10.57 1.69
C LYS A 199 3.75 -11.68 2.22
N ALA A 200 3.74 -11.97 3.52
CA ALA A 200 2.84 -12.97 4.12
C ALA A 200 1.34 -12.62 4.13
N LEU A 201 0.94 -11.48 3.55
CA LEU A 201 -0.43 -10.94 3.52
C LEU A 201 -0.95 -10.45 4.88
N ASN A 202 -0.07 -10.12 5.83
CA ASN A 202 -0.47 -9.41 7.03
C ASN A 202 -0.67 -7.93 6.71
N GLU A 203 -1.85 -7.42 7.03
CA GLU A 203 -2.18 -6.02 6.80
C GLU A 203 -1.76 -5.15 8.00
N SER A 204 -1.18 -3.99 7.70
CA SER A 204 -0.80 -3.03 8.73
C SER A 204 -2.00 -2.37 9.39
N ASN A 205 -1.73 -1.61 10.45
CA ASN A 205 -2.67 -0.58 10.89
C ASN A 205 -2.97 0.40 9.74
N ILE A 206 -4.16 0.97 9.77
CA ILE A 206 -4.56 2.03 8.84
C ILE A 206 -4.18 3.39 9.44
N ILE A 207 -3.59 4.26 8.62
CA ILE A 207 -3.28 5.64 9.02
C ILE A 207 -4.04 6.64 8.17
N GLU A 208 -4.28 7.82 8.72
CA GLU A 208 -4.78 8.97 7.97
C GLU A 208 -3.75 10.09 7.99
N THR A 209 -3.60 10.80 6.87
CA THR A 209 -2.82 12.04 6.84
C THR A 209 -3.59 13.14 7.58
N PRO A 210 -2.90 14.16 8.12
CA PRO A 210 -3.54 15.43 8.42
C PRO A 210 -4.27 15.96 7.17
N PRO A 211 -5.39 16.69 7.33
CA PRO A 211 -6.04 17.37 6.21
C PRO A 211 -5.08 18.36 5.55
N PHE A 212 -5.04 18.37 4.22
CA PHE A 212 -4.22 19.27 3.42
C PHE A 212 -4.98 19.80 2.20
N THR A 213 -4.47 20.87 1.62
CA THR A 213 -4.81 21.31 0.27
C THR A 213 -3.56 21.22 -0.58
N PHE A 214 -3.68 20.94 -1.87
CA PHE A 214 -2.51 20.86 -2.75
C PHE A 214 -1.62 22.11 -2.68
N PRO A 215 -2.15 23.36 -2.70
CA PRO A 215 -1.33 24.56 -2.56
C PRO A 215 -0.50 24.61 -1.25
N GLN A 216 -1.01 24.08 -0.14
CA GLN A 216 -0.27 24.08 1.14
C GLN A 216 0.95 23.17 1.13
N ILE A 217 0.90 22.09 0.37
CA ILE A 217 1.96 21.08 0.32
C ILE A 217 2.80 21.17 -0.96
N THR A 218 2.52 22.15 -1.83
CA THR A 218 3.26 22.34 -3.08
C THR A 218 4.65 22.89 -2.81
N VAL A 219 5.67 22.26 -3.40
CA VAL A 219 7.04 22.75 -3.43
C VAL A 219 7.57 22.74 -4.87
N THR A 220 8.47 23.68 -5.17
CA THR A 220 9.03 23.89 -6.52
C THR A 220 10.40 23.24 -6.71
N GLU A 221 11.01 22.72 -5.65
CA GLU A 221 12.30 22.04 -5.67
C GLU A 221 12.08 20.55 -5.39
N VAL A 222 12.59 19.68 -6.27
CA VAL A 222 12.62 18.24 -6.01
C VAL A 222 13.82 18.00 -5.07
N PRO A 223 13.67 17.25 -3.97
CA PRO A 223 14.81 16.91 -3.12
C PRO A 223 15.80 16.16 -3.99
N ASP A 224 17.08 16.54 -3.91
CA ASP A 224 18.14 15.79 -4.57
C ASP A 224 17.96 14.30 -4.25
N THR A 225 17.70 13.49 -5.28
CA THR A 225 17.78 12.05 -5.17
C THR A 225 19.26 11.74 -5.03
N ASP A 226 19.77 11.77 -3.81
CA ASP A 226 21.12 11.34 -3.51
C ASP A 226 21.26 9.87 -3.94
N GLY A 227 22.08 9.63 -4.96
CA GLY A 227 22.59 8.32 -5.36
C GLY A 227 21.75 7.50 -6.34
N GLN A 228 22.08 7.64 -7.64
CA GLN A 228 22.19 6.44 -8.49
C GLN A 228 23.38 5.59 -8.04
#